data_AF-A0A373FD71-F1
#
_entry.id   AF-A0A373FD71-F1
#
_cell.length_a   1.000
_cell.length_b   1.000
_cell.length_c   1.000
_cell.angle_alpha   90.00
_cell.angle_beta   90.00
_cell.angle_gamma   90.00
#
_symmetry.space_group_name_H-M   'P 1'
#
loop_
_entity.id
_entity.type
_entity.pdbx_description
1 polymer ?
#
loop_
_entity_poly.entity_id
_entity_poly.type
_entity_poly.pdbx_seq_one_letter_code
_entity_poly.pdbx_strand_id
1 'polypeptide(L)'
;MSLKTRKVFCPQCGAGRCQPVPGVSNMLACQSCGTQFIFTDGGGVAQVQIAQPASKMLWPQMQSLKWAIGFLLLALVLGFLLPPVLEALQQRPDAAAQRVEEGRLDTAALYENSGGQFSHVQLLQWRRGEQEVFRIKVTDMQTGKLLSEPREYRFTWSTDGSNAFRRFSDDKLYLTLKDRMLLRFDPGAQQFVDITAQVAERFAPQLSSGISKIKVAYRSNENLEITASDGTEYLASWISAQIFKDADASQAYTQAVQGYTQLRTGWRVAPVDGPGSISNRRYLLVQTWSKWEPGQIFINSHIDLYPNSSERVKEDRRGYLDAGSGYSVRPYLKDKGFVRLQAVEMQTPRFNAQVLAQNSQRVLLVYSPEPDSSKPRVLQLVDKDARRVVWSRTIDQVEPLRESASNWYAGAIAVASGFYISANGAKPGFYLDNNGGLVHDFAAGKP
;
A
#
# COMPACT_ATOMS: atom_id res chain seq x y z
N MET A 1 19.93 -20.71 -64.91
CA MET A 1 18.85 -21.08 -63.98
C MET A 1 18.25 -19.80 -63.39
N SER A 2 16.94 -19.65 -63.55
CA SER A 2 16.16 -18.44 -63.27
C SER A 2 15.94 -18.24 -61.76
N LEU A 3 16.58 -17.24 -61.15
CA LEU A 3 16.18 -16.69 -59.84
C LEU A 3 14.87 -15.89 -60.02
N LYS A 4 13.74 -16.60 -60.02
CA LYS A 4 12.41 -15.98 -59.83
C LYS A 4 12.37 -15.36 -58.42
N THR A 5 12.50 -14.04 -58.37
CA THR A 5 11.90 -13.10 -57.39
C THR A 5 11.91 -13.53 -55.91
N ARG A 6 13.05 -13.40 -55.23
CA ARG A 6 13.07 -13.01 -53.81
C ARG A 6 13.43 -11.53 -53.73
N LYS A 7 12.56 -10.71 -53.11
CA LYS A 7 12.90 -9.33 -52.76
C LYS A 7 14.01 -9.37 -51.72
N VAL A 8 15.16 -8.81 -52.06
CA VAL A 8 16.30 -8.72 -51.16
C VAL A 8 16.18 -7.43 -50.34
N PHE A 9 16.16 -7.57 -49.02
CA PHE A 9 16.11 -6.43 -48.10
C PHE A 9 17.47 -6.19 -47.46
N CYS A 10 17.81 -4.92 -47.25
CA CYS A 10 19.03 -4.55 -46.54
C CYS A 10 18.92 -4.99 -45.06
N PRO A 11 19.89 -5.77 -44.53
CA PRO A 11 19.85 -6.23 -43.14
C PRO A 11 20.00 -5.08 -42.13
N GLN A 12 20.56 -3.93 -42.55
CA GLN A 12 20.80 -2.79 -41.67
C GLN A 12 19.59 -1.86 -41.52
N CYS A 13 18.82 -1.65 -42.59
CA CYS A 13 17.71 -0.67 -42.58
C CYS A 13 16.38 -1.21 -43.11
N GLY A 14 16.31 -2.46 -43.55
CA GLY A 14 15.10 -3.09 -44.07
C GLY A 14 14.65 -2.58 -45.46
N ALA A 15 15.41 -1.72 -46.13
CA ALA A 15 15.05 -1.20 -47.45
C ALA A 15 15.15 -2.27 -48.54
N GLY A 16 14.16 -2.32 -49.46
CA GLY A 16 14.10 -3.30 -50.56
C GLY A 16 14.80 -2.89 -51.86
N ARG A 17 15.63 -1.83 -51.83
CA ARG A 17 16.35 -1.30 -53.01
C ARG A 17 17.85 -1.51 -52.85
N CYS A 18 18.34 -2.66 -53.32
CA CYS A 18 19.76 -3.01 -53.32
C CYS A 18 20.25 -3.28 -54.75
N GLN A 19 21.48 -2.87 -55.07
CA GLN A 19 22.09 -3.10 -56.39
C GLN A 19 23.41 -3.88 -56.26
N PRO A 20 23.75 -4.72 -57.25
CA PRO A 20 25.03 -5.44 -57.26
C PRO A 20 26.21 -4.49 -57.39
N VAL A 21 27.28 -4.77 -56.64
CA VAL A 21 28.53 -4.02 -56.70
C VAL A 21 29.35 -4.53 -57.89
N PRO A 22 29.73 -3.66 -58.86
CA PRO A 22 30.53 -4.09 -60.01
C PRO A 22 31.88 -4.68 -59.58
N GLY A 23 32.24 -5.82 -60.16
CA GLY A 23 33.54 -6.47 -59.93
C GLY A 23 33.62 -7.42 -58.72
N VAL A 24 32.55 -7.58 -57.93
CA VAL A 24 32.51 -8.52 -56.80
C VAL A 24 31.26 -9.40 -56.88
N SER A 25 31.43 -10.71 -57.08
CA SER A 25 30.31 -11.66 -57.15
C SER A 25 29.55 -11.74 -55.83
N ASN A 26 28.22 -11.75 -55.90
CA ASN A 26 27.31 -11.92 -54.76
C ASN A 26 27.30 -10.80 -53.71
N MET A 27 27.91 -9.64 -53.99
CA MET A 27 27.85 -8.45 -53.15
C MET A 27 26.78 -7.46 -53.62
N LEU A 28 25.97 -6.97 -52.68
CA LEU A 28 24.94 -5.97 -52.90
C LEU A 28 25.20 -4.73 -52.03
N ALA A 29 24.93 -3.55 -52.58
CA ALA A 29 24.93 -2.28 -51.87
C ALA A 29 23.50 -1.76 -51.71
N CYS A 30 23.14 -1.36 -50.49
CA CYS A 30 21.86 -0.70 -50.23
C CYS A 30 21.90 0.74 -50.74
N GLN A 31 20.93 1.13 -51.57
CA GLN A 31 20.87 2.50 -52.08
C GLN A 31 20.42 3.52 -51.03
N SER A 32 19.75 3.08 -49.96
CA SER A 32 19.23 3.98 -48.93
C SER A 32 20.27 4.36 -47.87
N CYS A 33 21.17 3.43 -47.50
CA CYS A 33 22.14 3.66 -46.42
C CYS A 33 23.60 3.36 -46.80
N GLY A 34 23.86 2.93 -48.04
CA GLY A 34 25.22 2.66 -48.53
C GLY A 34 25.87 1.37 -48.01
N THR A 35 25.21 0.62 -47.12
CA THR A 35 25.76 -0.63 -46.55
C THR A 35 25.96 -1.70 -47.64
N GLN A 36 27.12 -2.35 -47.63
CA GLN A 36 27.47 -3.44 -48.55
C GLN A 36 27.46 -4.79 -47.81
N PHE A 37 26.89 -5.81 -48.44
CA PHE A 37 26.73 -7.14 -47.83
C PHE A 37 26.69 -8.25 -48.88
N ILE A 38 27.11 -9.47 -48.49
CA ILE A 38 27.20 -10.65 -49.36
C ILE A 38 26.17 -11.70 -48.94
N PHE A 39 25.45 -12.26 -49.91
CA PHE A 39 24.59 -13.43 -49.70
C PHE A 39 25.32 -14.73 -50.01
N THR A 40 25.14 -15.73 -49.17
CA THR A 40 25.52 -17.11 -49.49
C THR A 40 24.34 -17.85 -50.13
N ASP A 41 24.65 -18.89 -50.90
CA ASP A 41 23.70 -19.65 -51.73
C ASP A 41 22.57 -20.35 -50.92
N GLY A 42 22.63 -20.31 -49.58
CA GLY A 42 21.59 -20.76 -48.65
C GLY A 42 20.59 -19.68 -48.18
N GLY A 43 20.68 -18.43 -48.64
CA GLY A 43 19.72 -17.36 -48.32
C GLY A 43 19.98 -16.60 -47.01
N GLY A 44 21.15 -16.78 -46.40
CA GLY A 44 21.62 -16.00 -45.24
C GLY A 44 22.66 -14.94 -45.63
N VAL A 45 22.80 -13.90 -44.81
CA VAL A 45 23.84 -12.86 -44.97
C VAL A 45 25.11 -13.33 -44.25
N ALA A 46 26.22 -13.49 -44.97
CA ALA A 46 27.46 -14.02 -44.40
C ALA A 46 28.41 -12.95 -43.86
N GLN A 47 28.34 -11.72 -44.38
CA GLN A 47 29.15 -10.60 -43.91
C GLN A 47 28.48 -9.27 -44.24
N VAL A 48 28.46 -8.37 -43.25
CA VAL A 48 28.00 -6.98 -43.39
C VAL A 48 29.19 -6.08 -43.13
N GLN A 49 29.61 -5.30 -44.13
CA GLN A 49 30.59 -4.23 -43.95
C GLN A 49 29.86 -2.88 -44.01
N ILE A 50 29.94 -2.15 -42.90
CA ILE A 50 29.44 -0.78 -42.80
C ILE A 50 30.50 0.12 -43.42
N ALA A 51 30.24 0.61 -44.63
CA ALA A 51 31.10 1.60 -45.25
C ALA A 51 30.95 2.93 -44.49
N GLN A 52 32.00 3.36 -43.78
CA GLN A 52 32.12 4.76 -43.37
C GLN A 52 32.44 5.63 -44.60
N PRO A 53 31.93 6.87 -44.67
CA PRO A 53 32.16 7.73 -45.82
C PRO A 53 33.64 8.15 -45.88
N ALA A 54 34.41 7.48 -46.74
CA ALA A 54 35.76 7.89 -47.07
C ALA A 54 35.69 9.11 -48.01
N SER A 55 36.18 10.23 -47.51
CA SER A 55 36.41 11.46 -48.26
C SER A 55 37.33 11.19 -49.46
N LYS A 56 36.86 11.51 -50.67
CA LYS A 56 37.72 11.55 -51.85
C LYS A 56 38.61 12.79 -51.77
N MET A 57 39.86 12.58 -51.43
CA MET A 57 40.95 13.54 -51.58
C MET A 57 41.90 12.97 -52.64
N LEU A 58 42.11 13.68 -53.74
CA LEU A 58 43.24 13.51 -54.66
C LEU A 58 43.23 14.68 -55.68
N TRP A 59 44.08 15.69 -55.46
CA TRP A 59 45.16 16.06 -56.40
C TRP A 59 46.09 17.11 -55.76
N PRO A 60 47.41 17.09 -56.06
CA PRO A 60 48.43 17.78 -55.29
C PRO A 60 48.83 19.14 -55.90
N GLN A 61 49.72 19.83 -55.18
CA GLN A 61 50.41 21.09 -55.50
C GLN A 61 49.62 22.39 -55.26
N MET A 62 49.80 22.90 -54.03
CA MET A 62 49.91 24.32 -53.59
C MET A 62 49.30 24.48 -52.18
N GLN A 63 49.98 23.98 -51.14
CA GLN A 63 49.42 23.83 -49.79
C GLN A 63 50.38 24.23 -48.64
N SER A 64 51.16 25.31 -48.74
CA SER A 64 51.93 25.78 -47.57
C SER A 64 51.34 26.98 -46.83
N LEU A 65 50.32 27.68 -47.38
CA LEU A 65 49.79 28.91 -46.76
C LEU A 65 48.37 28.79 -46.17
N LYS A 66 47.56 27.82 -46.60
CA LYS A 66 46.17 27.66 -46.12
C LYS A 66 46.05 26.83 -44.84
N TRP A 67 47.00 25.95 -44.57
CA TRP A 67 47.00 25.10 -43.37
C TRP A 67 47.25 25.90 -42.09
N ALA A 68 48.07 26.95 -42.15
CA ALA A 68 48.31 27.82 -41.00
C ALA A 68 47.03 28.54 -40.53
N ILE A 69 46.22 29.04 -41.47
CA ILE A 69 44.95 29.73 -41.16
C ILE A 69 43.90 28.72 -40.66
N GLY A 70 43.87 27.52 -41.24
CA GLY A 70 42.98 26.44 -40.79
C GLY A 70 43.28 25.96 -39.36
N PHE A 71 44.56 25.82 -39.01
CA PHE A 71 44.96 25.45 -37.64
C PHE A 71 44.66 26.55 -36.63
N LEU A 72 44.82 27.82 -37.00
CA LEU A 72 44.53 28.95 -36.12
C LEU A 72 43.02 29.08 -35.86
N LEU A 73 42.18 28.91 -36.88
CA LEU A 73 40.72 28.90 -36.72
C LEU A 73 40.23 27.68 -35.93
N LEU A 74 40.81 26.50 -36.14
CA LEU A 74 40.45 25.30 -35.39
C LEU A 74 40.86 25.41 -33.91
N ALA A 75 42.04 25.96 -33.62
CA ALA A 75 42.50 26.20 -32.25
C ALA A 75 41.66 27.28 -31.55
N LEU A 76 41.18 28.29 -32.27
CA LEU A 76 40.33 29.34 -31.72
C LEU A 76 38.92 28.82 -31.45
N VAL A 77 38.37 27.98 -32.33
CA VAL A 77 37.08 27.29 -32.13
C VAL A 77 37.17 26.26 -30.99
N LEU A 78 38.24 25.46 -30.91
CA LEU A 78 38.45 24.55 -29.78
C LEU A 78 38.65 25.34 -28.47
N GLY A 79 39.43 26.42 -28.48
CA GLY A 79 39.67 27.24 -27.29
C GLY A 79 38.41 27.96 -26.77
N PHE A 80 37.47 28.33 -27.66
CA PHE A 80 36.23 28.99 -27.28
C PHE A 80 35.08 28.02 -26.93
N LEU A 81 35.07 26.82 -27.52
CA LEU A 81 34.01 25.82 -27.29
C LEU A 81 34.38 24.74 -26.26
N LEU A 82 35.66 24.48 -25.98
CA LEU A 82 36.03 23.53 -24.92
C LEU A 82 35.62 23.99 -23.52
N PRO A 83 35.83 25.25 -23.10
CA PRO A 83 35.50 25.66 -21.73
C PRO A 83 34.03 25.43 -21.35
N PRO A 84 33.02 25.85 -22.15
CA PRO A 84 31.63 25.59 -21.81
C PRO A 84 31.23 24.11 -21.95
N VAL A 85 31.90 23.33 -22.80
CA VAL A 85 31.66 21.88 -22.92
C VAL A 85 32.29 21.11 -21.77
N LEU A 86 33.48 21.50 -21.30
CA LEU A 86 34.10 20.94 -20.10
C LEU A 86 33.31 21.34 -18.85
N GLU A 87 32.84 22.58 -18.74
CA GLU A 87 31.92 23.01 -17.68
C GLU A 87 30.60 22.22 -17.76
N ALA A 88 30.02 22.02 -18.94
CA ALA A 88 28.80 21.22 -19.08
C ALA A 88 29.01 19.72 -18.77
N LEU A 89 30.23 19.20 -18.95
CA LEU A 89 30.58 17.81 -18.59
C LEU A 89 30.96 17.66 -17.11
N GLN A 90 31.55 18.68 -16.48
CA GLN A 90 31.85 18.74 -15.05
C GLN A 90 30.62 19.12 -14.20
N GLN A 91 29.69 19.88 -14.77
CA GLN A 91 28.38 20.22 -14.17
C GLN A 91 27.29 19.21 -14.54
N ARG A 92 27.60 18.09 -15.21
CA ARG A 92 26.72 16.93 -15.11
C ARG A 92 26.74 16.55 -13.63
N PRO A 93 25.65 16.78 -12.88
CA PRO A 93 25.58 16.18 -11.56
C PRO A 93 25.75 14.69 -11.83
N ASP A 94 26.69 14.05 -11.13
CA ASP A 94 26.79 12.61 -11.12
C ASP A 94 25.37 12.07 -10.98
N ALA A 95 24.82 11.49 -12.07
CA ALA A 95 23.49 10.89 -12.04
C ALA A 95 23.44 9.71 -11.04
N ALA A 96 24.60 9.34 -10.49
CA ALA A 96 24.79 8.43 -9.37
C ALA A 96 24.79 9.09 -7.98
N ALA A 97 25.08 10.39 -7.83
CA ALA A 97 25.24 11.06 -6.53
C ALA A 97 23.97 11.78 -6.00
N GLN A 98 22.90 11.86 -6.80
CA GLN A 98 21.58 12.28 -6.33
C GLN A 98 20.50 11.28 -6.74
N ARG A 99 20.73 9.98 -6.48
CA ARG A 99 19.57 9.18 -6.08
C ARG A 99 19.19 9.67 -4.69
N VAL A 100 18.21 10.57 -4.62
CA VAL A 100 17.45 10.72 -3.39
C VAL A 100 17.07 9.30 -2.99
N GLU A 101 17.65 8.79 -1.91
CA GLU A 101 17.23 7.51 -1.35
C GLU A 101 15.76 7.70 -0.99
N GLU A 102 14.86 7.24 -1.88
CA GLU A 102 13.42 7.34 -1.66
C GLU A 102 13.00 6.44 -0.51
N GLY A 103 13.82 5.44 -0.16
CA GLY A 103 13.53 4.45 0.86
C GLY A 103 12.56 3.37 0.36
N ARG A 104 12.48 2.25 1.09
CA ARG A 104 11.49 1.21 0.85
C ARG A 104 10.15 1.65 1.44
N LEU A 105 9.05 1.40 0.75
CA LEU A 105 7.72 1.57 1.36
C LEU A 105 7.61 0.67 2.61
N ASP A 106 7.17 1.27 3.71
CA ASP A 106 6.86 0.56 4.95
C ASP A 106 5.34 0.37 5.09
N THR A 107 4.59 1.45 4.95
CA THR A 107 3.14 1.44 4.94
C THR A 107 2.60 2.69 4.23
N ALA A 108 1.33 2.67 3.86
CA ALA A 108 0.66 3.78 3.19
C ALA A 108 -0.81 3.84 3.56
N ALA A 109 -1.39 5.02 3.37
CA ALA A 109 -2.80 5.30 3.61
C ALA A 109 -3.33 6.28 2.57
N LEU A 110 -4.65 6.31 2.44
CA LEU A 110 -5.36 7.33 1.69
C LEU A 110 -6.12 8.22 2.67
N TYR A 111 -6.08 9.52 2.43
CA TYR A 111 -6.92 10.50 3.11
C TYR A 111 -7.83 11.17 2.08
N GLU A 112 -9.13 11.16 2.33
CA GLU A 112 -10.12 11.85 1.53
C GLU A 112 -10.50 13.16 2.24
N ASN A 113 -10.33 14.28 1.55
CA ASN A 113 -10.74 15.58 2.07
C ASN A 113 -12.24 15.82 1.84
N SER A 114 -12.80 16.85 2.48
CA SER A 114 -14.22 17.20 2.34
C SER A 114 -14.64 17.62 0.93
N GLY A 115 -13.68 17.96 0.06
CA GLY A 115 -13.90 18.29 -1.35
C GLY A 115 -13.82 17.08 -2.29
N GLY A 116 -13.64 15.86 -1.77
CA GLY A 116 -13.51 14.64 -2.58
C GLY A 116 -12.15 14.47 -3.28
N GLN A 117 -11.14 15.26 -2.89
CA GLN A 117 -9.76 15.06 -3.33
C GLN A 117 -9.04 14.11 -2.38
N PHE A 118 -8.05 13.40 -2.91
CA PHE A 118 -7.35 12.34 -2.18
C PHE A 118 -5.87 12.65 -2.03
N SER A 119 -5.40 12.57 -0.79
CA SER A 119 -3.99 12.58 -0.45
C SER A 119 -3.52 11.14 -0.24
N HIS A 120 -2.59 10.68 -1.05
CA HIS A 120 -1.88 9.44 -0.82
C HIS A 120 -0.68 9.71 0.10
N VAL A 121 -0.68 9.04 1.25
CA VAL A 121 0.32 9.20 2.31
C VAL A 121 1.18 7.95 2.34
N GLN A 122 2.47 8.11 2.12
CA GLN A 122 3.45 7.03 2.15
C GLN A 122 4.43 7.22 3.31
N LEU A 123 4.67 6.16 4.07
CA LEU A 123 5.78 6.06 5.01
C LEU A 123 6.88 5.23 4.35
N LEU A 124 8.01 5.88 4.08
CA LEU A 124 9.18 5.30 3.45
C LEU A 124 10.26 5.10 4.51
N GLN A 125 11.00 3.99 4.45
CA GLN A 125 12.04 3.65 5.42
C GLN A 125 13.36 3.29 4.75
N TRP A 126 14.47 3.69 5.34
CA TRP A 126 15.80 3.22 4.96
C TRP A 126 16.77 3.32 6.13
N ARG A 127 17.98 2.80 5.93
CA ARG A 127 19.03 2.82 6.94
C ARG A 127 20.14 3.76 6.51
N ARG A 128 20.68 4.49 7.49
CA ARG A 128 21.89 5.30 7.35
C ARG A 128 22.78 5.04 8.55
N GLY A 129 23.71 4.08 8.42
CA GLY A 129 24.53 3.60 9.53
C GLY A 129 23.68 2.93 10.61
N GLU A 130 23.84 3.38 11.86
CA GLU A 130 23.05 2.91 13.01
C GLU A 130 21.66 3.55 13.12
N GLN A 131 21.32 4.46 12.21
CA GLN A 131 20.00 5.09 12.19
C GLN A 131 19.06 4.39 11.21
N GLU A 132 17.83 4.21 11.66
CA GLU A 132 16.68 3.98 10.80
C GLU A 132 16.00 5.32 10.55
N VAL A 133 15.78 5.65 9.28
CA VAL A 133 15.17 6.91 8.85
C VAL A 133 13.82 6.62 8.22
N PHE A 134 12.81 7.35 8.67
CA PHE A 134 11.45 7.30 8.17
C PHE A 134 11.11 8.62 7.51
N ARG A 135 10.61 8.59 6.28
CA ARG A 135 10.12 9.77 5.54
C ARG A 135 8.64 9.62 5.24
N ILE A 136 7.87 10.63 5.62
CA ILE A 136 6.46 10.73 5.24
C ILE A 136 6.36 11.59 3.99
N LYS A 137 5.85 11.01 2.91
CA LYS A 137 5.58 11.67 1.63
C LYS A 137 4.07 11.76 1.42
N VAL A 138 3.58 12.92 1.04
CA VAL A 138 2.15 13.17 0.79
C VAL A 138 1.97 13.70 -0.62
N THR A 139 1.24 12.96 -1.45
CA THR A 139 1.02 13.27 -2.86
C THR A 139 -0.45 13.31 -3.19
N ASP A 140 -0.83 14.11 -4.18
CA ASP A 140 -2.14 14.03 -4.81
C ASP A 140 -2.29 12.65 -5.47
N MET A 141 -3.39 11.95 -5.22
CA MET A 141 -3.62 10.61 -5.78
C MET A 141 -3.69 10.63 -7.31
N GLN A 142 -4.32 11.64 -7.90
CA GLN A 142 -4.57 11.69 -9.34
C GLN A 142 -3.36 12.17 -10.12
N THR A 143 -2.61 13.14 -9.59
CA THR A 143 -1.48 13.73 -10.34
C THR A 143 -0.12 13.22 -9.88
N GLY A 144 -0.06 12.51 -8.74
CA GLY A 144 1.19 12.11 -8.09
C GLY A 144 2.04 13.29 -7.60
N LYS A 145 1.51 14.52 -7.66
CA LYS A 145 2.26 15.73 -7.30
C LYS A 145 2.42 15.80 -5.79
N LEU A 146 3.61 16.14 -5.33
CA LEU A 146 3.87 16.38 -3.92
C LEU A 146 2.98 17.53 -3.40
N LEU A 147 2.28 17.28 -2.30
CA LEU A 147 1.37 18.25 -1.67
C LEU A 147 2.05 19.05 -0.55
N SER A 148 3.17 18.55 -0.02
CA SER A 148 3.97 19.21 1.02
C SER A 148 5.39 18.66 1.05
N GLU A 149 6.34 19.44 1.56
CA GLU A 149 7.69 18.93 1.82
C GLU A 149 7.66 17.66 2.71
N PRO A 150 8.41 16.59 2.35
CA PRO A 150 8.43 15.36 3.13
C PRO A 150 9.02 15.60 4.52
N ARG A 151 8.45 14.96 5.54
CA ARG A 151 8.98 15.01 6.92
C ARG A 151 9.79 13.77 7.22
N GLU A 152 10.92 13.95 7.90
CA GLU A 152 11.80 12.85 8.31
C GLU A 152 11.82 12.67 9.82
N TYR A 153 11.88 11.40 10.25
CA TYR A 153 12.04 10.98 11.63
C TYR A 153 13.18 9.96 11.70
N ARG A 154 13.98 10.02 12.75
CA ARG A 154 15.18 9.18 12.90
C ARG A 154 15.11 8.44 14.21
N PHE A 155 15.41 7.15 14.17
CA PHE A 155 15.51 6.28 15.34
C PHE A 155 16.81 5.50 15.30
N THR A 156 17.29 5.09 16.47
CA THR A 156 18.37 4.10 16.55
C THR A 156 17.82 2.76 16.04
N TRP A 157 18.59 2.07 15.20
CA TRP A 157 18.19 0.82 14.54
C TRP A 157 17.69 -0.27 15.50
N SER A 158 18.27 -0.36 16.70
CA SER A 158 17.86 -1.34 17.73
C SER A 158 16.54 -1.02 18.43
N THR A 159 15.88 0.09 18.06
CA THR A 159 14.58 0.43 18.64
C THR A 159 13.52 -0.46 18.03
N ASP A 160 12.94 -1.36 18.81
CA ASP A 160 11.77 -2.14 18.38
C ASP A 160 10.52 -1.26 18.28
N GLY A 161 9.58 -1.66 17.42
CA GLY A 161 8.28 -1.01 17.30
C GLY A 161 7.64 -1.18 15.93
N SER A 162 6.33 -0.99 15.87
CA SER A 162 5.55 -1.10 14.64
C SER A 162 5.13 0.28 14.12
N ASN A 163 4.86 0.33 12.82
CA ASN A 163 4.28 1.50 12.18
C ASN A 163 2.87 1.15 11.71
N ALA A 164 1.90 1.99 12.04
CA ALA A 164 0.53 1.74 11.62
C ALA A 164 -0.25 3.04 11.42
N PHE A 165 -0.85 3.16 10.25
CA PHE A 165 -1.89 4.15 10.02
C PHE A 165 -3.22 3.68 10.63
N ARG A 166 -3.95 4.63 11.22
CA ARG A 166 -5.25 4.38 11.83
C ARG A 166 -6.16 5.58 11.66
N ARG A 167 -7.45 5.33 11.41
CA ARG A 167 -8.50 6.33 11.55
C ARG A 167 -9.27 6.04 12.84
N PHE A 168 -9.36 7.02 13.72
CA PHE A 168 -10.22 6.93 14.90
C PHE A 168 -11.63 7.44 14.57
N SER A 169 -12.54 7.31 15.52
CA SER A 169 -13.92 7.77 15.42
C SER A 169 -14.09 9.28 15.22
N ASP A 170 -13.06 10.10 15.39
CA ASP A 170 -13.07 11.53 15.01
C ASP A 170 -12.72 11.79 13.54
N ASP A 171 -12.67 10.73 12.74
CA ASP A 171 -12.43 10.76 11.30
C ASP A 171 -11.05 11.31 10.88
N LYS A 172 -10.12 11.47 11.83
CA LYS A 172 -8.76 11.90 11.55
C LYS A 172 -7.85 10.71 11.31
N LEU A 173 -6.84 10.93 10.46
CA LEU A 173 -5.79 9.96 10.18
C LEU A 173 -4.65 10.15 11.19
N TYR A 174 -4.23 9.04 11.80
CA TYR A 174 -3.13 8.95 12.75
C TYR A 174 -2.09 7.97 12.24
N LEU A 175 -0.85 8.16 12.68
CA LEU A 175 0.26 7.24 12.48
C LEU A 175 0.93 6.98 13.84
N THR A 176 0.96 5.73 14.28
CA THR A 176 1.90 5.31 15.33
C THR A 176 3.22 4.99 14.65
N LEU A 177 4.30 5.65 15.06
CA LEU A 177 5.63 5.45 14.49
C LEU A 177 6.55 4.80 15.53
N LYS A 178 7.06 3.62 15.21
CA LYS A 178 7.93 2.77 16.06
C LYS A 178 7.35 2.49 17.45
N ASP A 179 6.03 2.47 17.60
CA ASP A 179 5.36 2.45 18.92
C ASP A 179 5.88 3.53 19.90
N ARG A 180 6.46 4.64 19.42
CA ARG A 180 7.05 5.71 20.25
C ARG A 180 6.38 7.06 20.06
N MET A 181 5.89 7.32 18.86
CA MET A 181 5.26 8.59 18.52
C MET A 181 3.83 8.34 18.06
N LEU A 182 2.93 9.24 18.45
CA LEU A 182 1.62 9.37 17.85
C LEU A 182 1.59 10.64 17.02
N LEU A 183 1.47 10.48 15.72
CA LEU A 183 1.39 11.57 14.76
C LEU A 183 -0.06 11.70 14.27
N ARG A 184 -0.56 12.92 14.13
CA ARG A 184 -1.88 13.24 13.57
C ARG A 184 -1.73 13.97 12.25
N PHE A 185 -2.45 13.53 11.23
CA PHE A 185 -2.47 14.20 9.93
C PHE A 185 -3.23 15.52 10.01
N ASP A 186 -2.60 16.60 9.55
CA ASP A 186 -3.20 17.90 9.31
C ASP A 186 -3.49 18.05 7.81
N PRO A 187 -4.77 17.99 7.39
CA PRO A 187 -5.14 18.09 5.99
C PRO A 187 -4.96 19.51 5.41
N GLY A 188 -4.89 20.55 6.25
CA GLY A 188 -4.62 21.92 5.80
C GLY A 188 -3.17 22.12 5.42
N ALA A 189 -2.26 21.57 6.22
CA ALA A 189 -0.82 21.60 5.95
C ALA A 189 -0.33 20.43 5.07
N GLN A 190 -1.18 19.41 4.85
CA GLN A 190 -0.82 18.14 4.20
C GLN A 190 0.35 17.43 4.88
N GLN A 191 0.47 17.58 6.20
CA GLN A 191 1.61 17.09 6.99
C GLN A 191 1.17 16.44 8.29
N PHE A 192 2.03 15.60 8.86
CA PHE A 192 1.82 15.03 10.19
C PHE A 192 2.39 15.92 11.28
N VAL A 193 1.60 16.12 12.33
CA VAL A 193 1.99 16.81 13.56
C VAL A 193 2.20 15.78 14.65
N ASP A 194 3.32 15.85 15.36
CA ASP A 194 3.55 15.02 16.53
C ASP A 194 2.69 15.51 17.70
N ILE A 195 1.82 14.64 18.20
CA ILE A 195 0.94 14.92 19.33
C ILE A 195 1.34 14.13 20.58
N THR A 196 2.50 13.47 20.59
CA THR A 196 2.95 12.64 21.72
C THR A 196 3.05 13.45 23.02
N ALA A 197 3.60 14.66 22.95
CA ALA A 197 3.63 15.58 24.09
C ALA A 197 2.22 16.01 24.55
N GLN A 198 1.28 16.19 23.61
CA GLN A 198 -0.12 16.52 23.93
C GLN A 198 -0.82 15.35 24.62
N VAL A 199 -0.47 14.10 24.30
CA VAL A 199 -0.96 12.91 25.01
C VAL A 199 -0.43 12.90 26.44
N ALA A 200 0.86 13.15 26.64
CA ALA A 200 1.46 13.22 27.98
C ALA A 200 0.85 14.35 28.83
N GLU A 201 0.65 15.53 28.26
CA GLU A 201 0.03 16.67 28.92
C GLU A 201 -1.43 16.39 29.30
N ARG A 202 -2.21 15.82 28.37
CA ARG A 202 -3.63 15.51 28.59
C ARG A 202 -3.83 14.51 29.73
N PHE A 203 -2.90 13.60 29.91
CA PHE A 203 -2.90 12.59 30.97
C PHE A 203 -1.77 12.81 31.97
N ALA A 204 -1.42 14.07 32.24
CA ALA A 204 -0.31 14.42 33.12
C ALA A 204 -0.33 13.71 34.49
N PRO A 205 -1.49 13.49 35.16
CA PRO A 205 -1.50 12.75 36.43
C PRO A 205 -1.01 11.30 36.31
N GLN A 206 -1.15 10.67 35.15
CA GLN A 206 -0.79 9.27 34.90
C GLN A 206 0.54 9.12 34.14
N LEU A 207 0.90 10.12 33.32
CA LEU A 207 2.02 10.08 32.37
C LEU A 207 3.11 11.12 32.70
N SER A 208 3.17 11.60 33.94
CA SER A 208 4.18 12.58 34.37
C SER A 208 5.62 12.07 34.26
N SER A 209 5.84 10.76 34.34
CA SER A 209 7.15 10.11 34.09
C SER A 209 7.54 10.11 32.61
N GLY A 210 6.64 10.50 31.71
CA GLY A 210 6.81 10.46 30.26
C GLY A 210 6.28 9.17 29.65
N ILE A 211 6.33 9.08 28.32
CA ILE A 211 5.82 7.95 27.53
C ILE A 211 7.02 7.16 27.00
N SER A 212 7.13 5.89 27.38
CA SER A 212 8.12 4.97 26.82
C SER A 212 7.59 4.25 25.57
N LYS A 213 6.29 3.95 25.53
CA LYS A 213 5.62 3.28 24.41
C LYS A 213 4.21 3.81 24.20
N ILE A 214 3.80 3.96 22.95
CA ILE A 214 2.45 4.35 22.54
C ILE A 214 2.09 3.68 21.21
N LYS A 215 1.03 2.87 21.20
CA LYS A 215 0.55 2.17 20.00
C LYS A 215 -0.96 2.01 20.05
N VAL A 216 -1.58 1.67 18.92
CA VAL A 216 -3.01 1.30 18.90
C VAL A 216 -3.21 -0.01 19.65
N ALA A 217 -4.22 -0.06 20.52
CA ALA A 217 -4.52 -1.22 21.34
C ALA A 217 -4.96 -2.40 20.47
N TYR A 218 -4.45 -3.61 20.75
CA TYR A 218 -4.88 -4.79 19.99
C TYR A 218 -6.38 -5.10 20.21
N ARG A 219 -6.88 -4.83 21.43
CA ARG A 219 -8.26 -5.11 21.83
C ARG A 219 -9.25 -4.04 21.40
N SER A 220 -8.81 -2.94 20.79
CA SER A 220 -9.68 -1.85 20.36
C SER A 220 -9.04 -1.00 19.28
N ASN A 221 -9.77 -0.79 18.19
CA ASN A 221 -9.34 0.10 17.12
C ASN A 221 -9.43 1.59 17.50
N GLU A 222 -9.95 1.92 18.69
CA GLU A 222 -10.21 3.28 19.17
C GLU A 222 -9.33 3.70 20.35
N ASN A 223 -8.58 2.76 20.93
CA ASN A 223 -7.78 3.01 22.12
C ASN A 223 -6.29 2.88 21.82
N LEU A 224 -5.49 3.46 22.70
CA LEU A 224 -4.04 3.40 22.74
C LEU A 224 -3.61 2.53 23.92
N GLU A 225 -2.65 1.64 23.69
CA GLU A 225 -1.84 1.04 24.74
C GLU A 225 -0.64 1.97 24.97
N ILE A 226 -0.50 2.50 26.19
CA ILE A 226 0.56 3.42 26.58
C ILE A 226 1.35 2.81 27.73
N THR A 227 2.67 2.71 27.58
CA THR A 227 3.58 2.39 28.67
C THR A 227 4.27 3.69 29.09
N ALA A 228 4.14 4.06 30.37
CA ALA A 228 4.85 5.19 30.95
C ALA A 228 6.35 4.88 31.10
N SER A 229 7.19 5.88 31.35
CA SER A 229 8.64 5.65 31.52
C SER A 229 8.97 4.87 32.79
N ASP A 230 8.09 4.89 33.79
CA ASP A 230 8.18 4.05 34.99
C ASP A 230 7.76 2.59 34.79
N GLY A 231 7.31 2.23 33.57
CA GLY A 231 6.87 0.89 33.22
C GLY A 231 5.38 0.61 33.44
N THR A 232 4.62 1.55 34.01
CA THR A 232 3.17 1.38 34.18
C THR A 232 2.45 1.34 32.84
N GLU A 233 1.59 0.34 32.63
CA GLU A 233 0.80 0.18 31.42
C GLU A 233 -0.61 0.74 31.59
N TYR A 234 -1.06 1.46 30.56
CA TYR A 234 -2.34 2.12 30.51
C TYR A 234 -3.08 1.81 29.21
N LEU A 235 -4.41 1.71 29.31
CA LEU A 235 -5.32 1.79 28.19
C LEU A 235 -5.93 3.20 28.17
N ALA A 236 -5.66 3.95 27.11
CA ALA A 236 -6.15 5.31 26.95
C ALA A 236 -7.03 5.44 25.71
N SER A 237 -8.07 6.26 25.78
CA SER A 237 -8.78 6.72 24.59
C SER A 237 -8.48 8.19 24.37
N TRP A 238 -7.76 8.46 23.29
CA TRP A 238 -7.40 9.81 22.87
C TRP A 238 -8.64 10.66 22.58
N ILE A 239 -9.67 10.05 21.98
CA ILE A 239 -10.90 10.75 21.62
C ILE A 239 -11.68 11.15 22.86
N SER A 240 -11.78 10.26 23.85
CA SER A 240 -12.60 10.52 25.04
C SER A 240 -11.92 11.22 26.21
N ALA A 241 -10.61 11.46 26.16
CA ALA A 241 -9.85 11.96 27.33
C ALA A 241 -9.85 11.00 28.53
N GLN A 242 -9.95 9.69 28.30
CA GLN A 242 -9.94 8.71 29.38
C GLN A 242 -8.68 7.85 29.36
N ILE A 243 -8.19 7.52 30.55
CA ILE A 243 -7.04 6.65 30.76
C ILE A 243 -7.26 5.82 32.02
N PHE A 244 -6.95 4.53 31.93
CA PHE A 244 -6.99 3.60 33.06
C PHE A 244 -5.72 2.76 33.02
N LYS A 245 -5.25 2.30 34.19
CA LYS A 245 -4.25 1.23 34.22
C LYS A 245 -4.79 0.03 33.46
N ASP A 246 -3.98 -0.61 32.63
CA ASP A 246 -4.45 -1.67 31.73
C ASP A 246 -5.14 -2.81 32.50
N ALA A 247 -4.57 -3.19 33.65
CA ALA A 247 -5.12 -4.21 34.56
C ALA A 247 -6.54 -3.88 35.04
N ASP A 248 -6.87 -2.60 35.22
CA ASP A 248 -8.15 -2.13 35.76
C ASP A 248 -9.15 -1.77 34.66
N ALA A 249 -8.68 -1.54 33.42
CA ALA A 249 -9.48 -1.01 32.31
C ALA A 249 -10.70 -1.89 31.98
N SER A 250 -10.54 -3.22 32.03
CA SER A 250 -11.63 -4.16 31.77
C SER A 250 -12.76 -4.04 32.80
N GLN A 251 -12.40 -3.89 34.08
CA GLN A 251 -13.36 -3.75 35.17
C GLN A 251 -14.03 -2.38 35.15
N ALA A 252 -13.23 -1.31 34.96
CA ALA A 252 -13.75 0.05 34.83
C ALA A 252 -14.77 0.16 33.70
N TYR A 253 -14.47 -0.44 32.54
CA TYR A 253 -15.42 -0.51 31.42
C TYR A 253 -16.70 -1.27 31.79
N THR A 254 -16.59 -2.44 32.44
CA THR A 254 -17.77 -3.23 32.85
C THR A 254 -18.67 -2.50 33.84
N GLN A 255 -18.10 -1.70 34.74
CA GLN A 255 -18.88 -0.89 35.67
C GLN A 255 -19.59 0.26 34.93
N ALA A 256 -18.84 1.00 34.10
CA ALA A 256 -19.37 2.15 33.38
C ALA A 256 -20.47 1.76 32.38
N VAL A 257 -20.30 0.65 31.65
CA VAL A 257 -21.23 0.21 30.60
C VAL A 257 -22.62 -0.15 31.13
N GLN A 258 -22.78 -0.40 32.43
CA GLN A 258 -24.09 -0.64 33.03
C GLN A 258 -25.01 0.58 32.92
N GLY A 259 -24.44 1.77 33.10
CA GLY A 259 -25.15 3.06 33.03
C GLY A 259 -25.35 3.60 31.62
N TYR A 260 -24.69 3.02 30.61
CA TYR A 260 -24.82 3.48 29.22
C TYR A 260 -26.20 3.15 28.64
N THR A 261 -26.74 4.10 27.90
CA THR A 261 -28.09 4.03 27.33
C THR A 261 -28.06 4.01 25.81
N GLN A 262 -27.08 4.65 25.18
CA GLN A 262 -26.97 4.66 23.72
C GLN A 262 -26.45 3.32 23.20
N LEU A 263 -26.77 3.04 21.94
CA LEU A 263 -26.30 1.86 21.23
C LEU A 263 -25.38 2.27 20.09
N ARG A 264 -24.22 1.62 20.02
CA ARG A 264 -23.35 1.65 18.85
C ARG A 264 -23.52 0.37 18.05
N THR A 265 -23.49 0.50 16.74
CA THR A 265 -23.39 -0.64 15.83
C THR A 265 -21.93 -0.94 15.52
N GLY A 266 -21.55 -2.21 15.58
CA GLY A 266 -20.26 -2.69 15.11
C GLY A 266 -20.44 -3.79 14.07
N TRP A 267 -19.50 -3.88 13.14
CA TRP A 267 -19.43 -4.97 12.17
C TRP A 267 -18.17 -5.79 12.42
N ARG A 268 -18.32 -7.11 12.51
CA ARG A 268 -17.21 -8.04 12.74
C ARG A 268 -17.52 -9.42 12.21
N VAL A 269 -16.48 -10.20 11.96
CA VAL A 269 -16.62 -11.64 11.76
C VAL A 269 -16.58 -12.33 13.12
N ALA A 270 -17.47 -13.29 13.33
CA ALA A 270 -17.51 -14.09 14.55
C ALA A 270 -17.46 -15.57 14.18
N PRO A 271 -16.58 -16.37 14.81
CA PRO A 271 -16.55 -17.82 14.61
C PRO A 271 -17.87 -18.44 15.08
N VAL A 272 -18.32 -19.44 14.33
CA VAL A 272 -19.44 -20.31 14.71
C VAL A 272 -18.86 -21.55 15.35
N ASP A 273 -19.29 -21.82 16.58
CA ASP A 273 -18.97 -23.05 17.29
C ASP A 273 -19.46 -24.26 16.50
N GLY A 274 -18.61 -25.29 16.43
CA GLY A 274 -18.86 -26.48 15.63
C GLY A 274 -17.77 -27.54 15.82
N PRO A 275 -18.02 -28.78 15.38
CA PRO A 275 -17.05 -29.86 15.48
C PRO A 275 -15.85 -29.57 14.57
N GLY A 276 -14.67 -29.35 15.13
CA GLY A 276 -13.43 -29.16 14.36
C GLY A 276 -12.34 -28.38 15.10
N SER A 277 -11.13 -28.45 14.57
CA SER A 277 -10.01 -27.59 14.95
C SER A 277 -10.30 -26.11 14.65
N ILE A 278 -9.58 -25.20 15.31
CA ILE A 278 -9.68 -23.75 15.07
C ILE A 278 -9.54 -23.42 13.57
N SER A 279 -8.68 -24.15 12.84
CA SER A 279 -8.46 -23.98 11.39
C SER A 279 -9.70 -24.24 10.52
N ASN A 280 -10.66 -25.03 11.02
CA ASN A 280 -11.86 -25.41 10.27
C ASN A 280 -13.12 -24.67 10.76
N ARG A 281 -12.96 -23.66 11.63
CA ARG A 281 -14.08 -22.87 12.11
C ARG A 281 -14.67 -22.03 11.00
N ARG A 282 -15.99 -22.13 10.85
CA ARG A 282 -16.76 -21.24 9.99
C ARG A 282 -16.94 -19.90 10.69
N TYR A 283 -17.00 -18.83 9.91
CA TYR A 283 -17.21 -17.47 10.39
C TYR A 283 -18.46 -16.87 9.75
N LEU A 284 -19.20 -16.07 10.52
CA LEU A 284 -20.28 -15.23 10.01
C LEU A 284 -19.91 -13.76 10.15
N LEU A 285 -20.31 -12.94 9.18
CA LEU A 285 -20.35 -11.51 9.40
C LEU A 285 -21.58 -11.20 10.27
N VAL A 286 -21.35 -10.50 11.36
CA VAL A 286 -22.39 -10.06 12.28
C VAL A 286 -22.37 -8.55 12.43
N GLN A 287 -23.55 -7.96 12.44
CA GLN A 287 -23.77 -6.62 12.97
C GLN A 287 -24.11 -6.78 14.45
N THR A 288 -23.40 -6.07 15.33
CA THR A 288 -23.57 -6.13 16.78
C THR A 288 -24.06 -4.80 17.31
N TRP A 289 -24.97 -4.82 18.26
CA TRP A 289 -25.36 -3.64 19.04
C TRP A 289 -24.79 -3.79 20.44
N SER A 290 -24.04 -2.77 20.85
CA SER A 290 -23.46 -2.69 22.19
C SER A 290 -23.81 -1.34 22.81
N LYS A 291 -24.04 -1.35 24.11
CA LYS A 291 -24.15 -0.15 24.93
C LYS A 291 -22.87 0.69 24.80
N TRP A 292 -23.05 1.99 24.68
CA TRP A 292 -21.98 2.95 24.49
C TRP A 292 -22.44 4.35 24.87
N GLU A 293 -21.50 5.26 25.11
CA GLU A 293 -21.75 6.69 25.23
C GLU A 293 -20.58 7.46 24.57
N PRO A 294 -20.83 8.65 23.99
CA PRO A 294 -19.79 9.54 23.51
C PRO A 294 -18.76 9.82 24.62
N GLY A 295 -17.48 9.81 24.24
CA GLY A 295 -16.43 10.09 25.22
C GLY A 295 -16.26 8.98 26.26
N GLN A 296 -16.57 7.73 25.93
CA GLN A 296 -16.26 6.59 26.79
C GLN A 296 -15.34 5.58 26.10
N ILE A 297 -14.44 4.96 26.87
CA ILE A 297 -13.65 3.83 26.38
C ILE A 297 -14.59 2.73 25.91
N PHE A 298 -14.21 2.10 24.81
CA PHE A 298 -14.85 0.93 24.30
C PHE A 298 -13.86 -0.22 24.15
N ILE A 299 -14.22 -1.40 24.66
CA ILE A 299 -13.42 -2.61 24.56
C ILE A 299 -14.16 -3.61 23.68
N ASN A 300 -13.53 -4.04 22.57
CA ASN A 300 -14.11 -5.10 21.76
C ASN A 300 -14.04 -6.42 22.53
N SER A 301 -15.21 -6.92 22.92
CA SER A 301 -15.29 -8.27 23.47
C SER A 301 -15.24 -9.31 22.35
N HIS A 302 -14.59 -10.45 22.65
CA HIS A 302 -14.56 -11.61 21.76
C HIS A 302 -15.96 -12.23 21.66
N ILE A 303 -16.41 -12.61 20.47
CA ILE A 303 -17.74 -13.20 20.29
C ILE A 303 -17.59 -14.53 19.56
N ASP A 304 -18.00 -15.61 20.22
CA ASP A 304 -18.27 -16.90 19.60
C ASP A 304 -19.78 -17.08 19.43
N LEU A 305 -20.20 -17.58 18.27
CA LEU A 305 -21.60 -17.84 17.94
C LEU A 305 -21.92 -19.30 18.16
N TYR A 306 -22.96 -19.59 18.93
CA TYR A 306 -23.45 -20.94 19.19
C TYR A 306 -24.82 -21.09 18.55
N PRO A 307 -25.03 -21.98 17.57
CA PRO A 307 -26.36 -22.19 17.01
C PRO A 307 -27.37 -22.56 18.10
N ASN A 308 -28.53 -21.91 18.14
CA ASN A 308 -29.59 -22.18 19.13
C ASN A 308 -30.10 -23.63 19.04
N SER A 309 -29.92 -24.27 17.88
CA SER A 309 -30.27 -25.67 17.62
C SER A 309 -29.19 -26.68 18.04
N SER A 310 -28.01 -26.24 18.50
CA SER A 310 -26.92 -27.14 18.91
C SER A 310 -27.22 -27.82 20.25
N GLU A 311 -26.82 -29.09 20.41
CA GLU A 311 -27.02 -29.84 21.67
C GLU A 311 -26.38 -29.13 22.87
N ARG A 312 -25.18 -28.57 22.69
CA ARG A 312 -24.49 -27.78 23.70
C ARG A 312 -25.34 -26.63 24.27
N VAL A 313 -26.09 -25.92 23.42
CA VAL A 313 -26.99 -24.83 23.86
C VAL A 313 -28.28 -25.38 24.48
N LYS A 314 -28.80 -26.50 23.95
CA LYS A 314 -30.00 -27.16 24.48
C LYS A 314 -29.77 -27.73 25.89
N GLU A 315 -28.62 -28.33 26.13
CA GLU A 315 -28.24 -28.98 27.40
C GLU A 315 -27.92 -27.97 28.50
N ASP A 316 -27.30 -26.83 28.17
CA ASP A 316 -26.95 -25.77 29.15
C ASP A 316 -27.53 -24.41 28.75
N ARG A 317 -28.87 -24.27 28.79
CA ARG A 317 -29.52 -23.00 28.43
C ARG A 317 -29.11 -21.80 29.29
N ARG A 318 -28.59 -22.01 30.51
CA ARG A 318 -28.15 -20.91 31.40
C ARG A 318 -26.74 -20.40 31.04
N GLY A 319 -25.92 -21.25 30.43
CA GLY A 319 -24.58 -20.91 29.94
C GLY A 319 -24.56 -20.13 28.63
N TYR A 320 -25.72 -19.77 28.07
CA TYR A 320 -25.87 -19.06 26.81
C TYR A 320 -26.96 -17.99 26.87
N LEU A 321 -26.75 -16.91 26.11
CA LEU A 321 -27.72 -15.83 25.91
C LEU A 321 -28.13 -15.84 24.44
N ASP A 322 -29.43 -15.91 24.15
CA ASP A 322 -29.92 -15.72 22.78
C ASP A 322 -29.53 -14.32 22.29
N ALA A 323 -28.79 -14.28 21.20
CA ALA A 323 -28.21 -13.07 20.64
C ALA A 323 -28.98 -12.60 19.40
N GLY A 324 -29.89 -13.42 18.87
CA GLY A 324 -30.66 -13.17 17.66
C GLY A 324 -30.14 -13.95 16.44
N SER A 325 -30.95 -13.95 15.37
CA SER A 325 -30.66 -14.68 14.11
C SER A 325 -30.41 -16.19 14.28
N GLY A 326 -30.98 -16.81 15.32
CA GLY A 326 -30.81 -18.23 15.60
C GLY A 326 -29.47 -18.58 16.26
N TYR A 327 -28.73 -17.60 16.77
CA TYR A 327 -27.46 -17.78 17.48
C TYR A 327 -27.52 -17.26 18.91
N SER A 328 -26.83 -17.97 19.78
CA SER A 328 -26.55 -17.60 21.15
C SER A 328 -25.08 -17.23 21.32
N VAL A 329 -24.79 -16.50 22.39
CA VAL A 329 -23.43 -16.12 22.80
C VAL A 329 -23.21 -16.40 24.29
N ARG A 330 -22.00 -16.21 24.80
CA ARG A 330 -21.72 -16.38 26.23
C ARG A 330 -22.30 -15.22 27.08
N PRO A 331 -22.87 -15.48 28.27
CA PRO A 331 -23.50 -14.46 29.11
C PRO A 331 -22.60 -13.30 29.53
N TYR A 332 -21.29 -13.51 29.70
CA TYR A 332 -20.35 -12.46 30.13
C TYR A 332 -20.36 -11.23 29.20
N LEU A 333 -20.77 -11.41 27.94
CA LEU A 333 -20.88 -10.31 26.98
C LEU A 333 -21.90 -9.25 27.41
N LYS A 334 -22.93 -9.63 28.17
CA LYS A 334 -23.91 -8.70 28.73
C LYS A 334 -23.25 -7.70 29.67
N ASP A 335 -22.29 -8.17 30.48
CA ASP A 335 -21.49 -7.33 31.40
C ASP A 335 -20.49 -6.42 30.65
N LYS A 336 -20.29 -6.68 29.36
CA LYS A 336 -19.52 -5.86 28.43
C LYS A 336 -20.42 -5.02 27.52
N GLY A 337 -21.69 -4.85 27.89
CA GLY A 337 -22.65 -4.02 27.18
C GLY A 337 -23.17 -4.61 25.88
N PHE A 338 -22.90 -5.87 25.55
CA PHE A 338 -23.52 -6.52 24.39
C PHE A 338 -25.05 -6.58 24.59
N VAL A 339 -25.79 -6.23 23.54
CA VAL A 339 -27.26 -6.23 23.56
C VAL A 339 -27.82 -7.32 22.64
N ARG A 340 -27.40 -7.30 21.37
CA ARG A 340 -27.87 -8.25 20.36
C ARG A 340 -26.94 -8.28 19.16
N LEU A 341 -27.13 -9.27 18.30
CA LEU A 341 -26.52 -9.34 16.99
C LEU A 341 -27.57 -9.61 15.90
N GLN A 342 -27.13 -9.36 14.68
CA GLN A 342 -27.80 -9.81 13.48
C GLN A 342 -26.75 -10.47 12.60
N ALA A 343 -26.97 -11.73 12.25
CA ALA A 343 -26.13 -12.41 11.29
C ALA A 343 -26.49 -11.91 9.89
N VAL A 344 -25.47 -11.62 9.09
CA VAL A 344 -25.65 -11.34 7.67
C VAL A 344 -25.47 -12.65 6.93
N GLU A 345 -26.52 -13.05 6.22
CA GLU A 345 -26.54 -14.30 5.47
C GLU A 345 -25.57 -14.23 4.29
N MET A 346 -24.79 -15.29 4.13
CA MET A 346 -23.74 -15.37 3.12
C MET A 346 -23.91 -16.63 2.32
N GLN A 347 -23.83 -16.49 0.99
CA GLN A 347 -24.06 -17.60 0.05
C GLN A 347 -23.00 -18.70 0.16
N THR A 348 -21.78 -18.35 0.61
CA THR A 348 -20.67 -19.28 0.75
C THR A 348 -20.18 -19.35 2.20
N PRO A 349 -19.84 -20.54 2.72
CA PRO A 349 -19.11 -20.67 3.97
C PRO A 349 -17.83 -19.82 3.94
N ARG A 350 -17.39 -19.39 5.13
CA ARG A 350 -16.21 -18.55 5.29
C ARG A 350 -15.30 -19.12 6.34
N PHE A 351 -14.04 -19.27 5.99
CA PHE A 351 -12.97 -19.71 6.87
C PHE A 351 -11.90 -18.63 6.90
N ASN A 352 -11.12 -18.54 7.97
CA ASN A 352 -10.04 -17.54 8.09
C ASN A 352 -10.51 -16.12 7.69
N ALA A 353 -11.73 -15.78 8.12
CA ALA A 353 -12.41 -14.56 7.71
C ALA A 353 -11.94 -13.37 8.55
N GLN A 354 -11.92 -12.19 7.96
CA GLN A 354 -11.55 -10.95 8.61
C GLN A 354 -12.31 -9.77 7.99
N VAL A 355 -12.75 -8.83 8.82
CA VAL A 355 -13.11 -7.48 8.34
C VAL A 355 -11.82 -6.68 8.21
N LEU A 356 -11.48 -6.29 6.98
CA LEU A 356 -10.26 -5.52 6.71
C LEU A 356 -10.45 -4.04 7.07
N ALA A 357 -11.58 -3.47 6.64
CA ALA A 357 -11.96 -2.09 6.89
C ALA A 357 -13.47 -1.89 6.76
N GLN A 358 -13.99 -0.79 7.27
CA GLN A 358 -15.39 -0.40 7.11
C GLN A 358 -15.50 1.13 7.07
N ASN A 359 -16.41 1.65 6.26
CA ASN A 359 -16.82 3.06 6.28
C ASN A 359 -18.30 3.17 6.68
N SER A 360 -18.92 4.32 6.46
CA SER A 360 -20.33 4.54 6.79
C SER A 360 -21.26 3.61 6.00
N GLN A 361 -20.94 3.29 4.74
CA GLN A 361 -21.79 2.58 3.78
C GLN A 361 -21.47 1.09 3.58
N ARG A 362 -20.20 0.70 3.78
CA ARG A 362 -19.67 -0.60 3.34
C ARG A 362 -18.80 -1.25 4.41
N VAL A 363 -18.79 -2.59 4.38
CA VAL A 363 -17.83 -3.44 5.08
C VAL A 363 -17.02 -4.20 4.05
N LEU A 364 -15.69 -4.03 4.08
CA LEU A 364 -14.75 -4.80 3.29
C LEU A 364 -14.23 -5.99 4.11
N LEU A 365 -14.40 -7.18 3.56
CA LEU A 365 -14.01 -8.42 4.22
C LEU A 365 -13.21 -9.34 3.30
N VAL A 366 -12.35 -10.14 3.91
CA VAL A 366 -11.65 -11.25 3.27
C VAL A 366 -12.00 -12.56 3.95
N TYR A 367 -12.09 -13.65 3.19
CA TYR A 367 -12.20 -15.00 3.73
C TYR A 367 -11.66 -16.06 2.77
N SER A 368 -11.33 -17.23 3.28
CA SER A 368 -11.13 -18.45 2.49
C SER A 368 -12.49 -19.14 2.28
N PRO A 369 -12.84 -19.56 1.05
CA PRO A 369 -14.10 -20.26 0.79
C PRO A 369 -14.08 -21.72 1.29
N GLU A 370 -12.89 -22.29 1.45
CA GLU A 370 -12.64 -23.63 1.98
C GLU A 370 -11.72 -23.56 3.22
N PRO A 371 -11.75 -24.58 4.11
CA PRO A 371 -10.89 -24.61 5.30
C PRO A 371 -9.40 -24.72 4.94
N ASP A 372 -9.09 -25.55 3.94
CA ASP A 372 -7.75 -25.62 3.38
C ASP A 372 -7.51 -24.38 2.50
N SER A 373 -6.27 -23.88 2.49
CA SER A 373 -5.90 -22.72 1.69
C SER A 373 -5.73 -23.06 0.21
N SER A 374 -6.42 -24.09 -0.29
CA SER A 374 -6.28 -24.59 -1.67
C SER A 374 -6.92 -23.65 -2.68
N LYS A 375 -7.98 -22.95 -2.28
CA LYS A 375 -8.67 -21.94 -3.09
C LYS A 375 -8.15 -20.53 -2.79
N PRO A 376 -8.06 -19.65 -3.82
CA PRO A 376 -7.82 -18.25 -3.59
C PRO A 376 -8.83 -17.67 -2.59
N ARG A 377 -8.35 -16.81 -1.68
CA ARG A 377 -9.26 -16.11 -0.77
C ARG A 377 -10.17 -15.16 -1.58
N VAL A 378 -11.29 -14.80 -0.99
CA VAL A 378 -12.31 -13.92 -1.57
C VAL A 378 -12.26 -12.57 -0.88
N LEU A 379 -12.25 -11.51 -1.68
CA LEU A 379 -12.48 -10.14 -1.24
C LEU A 379 -13.94 -9.76 -1.53
N GLN A 380 -14.61 -9.16 -0.56
CA GLN A 380 -16.05 -8.90 -0.67
C GLN A 380 -16.47 -7.60 0.00
N LEU A 381 -17.40 -6.89 -0.63
CA LEU A 381 -18.06 -5.70 -0.09
C LEU A 381 -19.50 -6.05 0.28
N VAL A 382 -19.87 -5.66 1.50
CA VAL A 382 -21.23 -5.77 2.04
C VAL A 382 -21.78 -4.38 2.27
N ASP A 383 -22.99 -4.14 1.76
CA ASP A 383 -23.76 -2.93 2.05
C ASP A 383 -24.33 -3.01 3.48
N LYS A 384 -24.08 -1.97 4.29
CA LYS A 384 -24.47 -1.95 5.71
C LYS A 384 -25.97 -1.79 5.92
N ASP A 385 -26.66 -1.10 5.02
CA ASP A 385 -28.09 -0.82 5.15
C ASP A 385 -28.92 -2.00 4.64
N ALA A 386 -28.59 -2.47 3.43
CA ALA A 386 -29.24 -3.61 2.80
C ALA A 386 -28.78 -4.95 3.38
N ARG A 387 -27.66 -4.99 4.12
CA ARG A 387 -27.05 -6.20 4.71
C ARG A 387 -26.89 -7.31 3.66
N ARG A 388 -26.37 -6.95 2.49
CA ARG A 388 -26.17 -7.89 1.38
C ARG A 388 -24.84 -7.62 0.69
N VAL A 389 -24.31 -8.66 0.07
CA VAL A 389 -23.13 -8.56 -0.78
C VAL A 389 -23.47 -7.69 -1.99
N VAL A 390 -22.63 -6.69 -2.26
CA VAL A 390 -22.75 -5.82 -3.45
C VAL A 390 -21.62 -6.04 -4.45
N TRP A 391 -20.50 -6.60 -3.99
CA TRP A 391 -19.38 -6.96 -4.85
C TRP A 391 -18.56 -8.08 -4.22
N SER A 392 -18.07 -9.01 -5.04
CA SER A 392 -17.25 -10.14 -4.60
C SER A 392 -16.34 -10.60 -5.72
N ARG A 393 -15.06 -10.81 -5.43
CA ARG A 393 -14.06 -11.37 -6.34
C ARG A 393 -13.08 -12.25 -5.58
N THR A 394 -12.58 -13.29 -6.22
CA THR A 394 -11.40 -13.98 -5.70
C THR A 394 -10.17 -13.09 -5.90
N ILE A 395 -9.16 -13.22 -5.04
CA ILE A 395 -7.98 -12.32 -5.04
C ILE A 395 -7.24 -12.35 -6.39
N ASP A 396 -7.17 -13.50 -7.04
CA ASP A 396 -6.56 -13.69 -8.37
C ASP A 396 -7.32 -12.95 -9.50
N GLN A 397 -8.60 -12.62 -9.30
CA GLN A 397 -9.41 -11.81 -10.21
C GLN A 397 -9.22 -10.30 -10.01
N VAL A 398 -8.51 -9.88 -8.97
CA VAL A 398 -8.23 -8.48 -8.68
C VAL A 398 -6.81 -8.19 -9.17
N GLU A 399 -6.68 -7.45 -10.27
CA GLU A 399 -5.41 -7.29 -11.00
C GLU A 399 -4.21 -6.95 -10.09
N PRO A 400 -4.28 -5.94 -9.20
CA PRO A 400 -3.15 -5.58 -8.33
C PRO A 400 -2.78 -6.67 -7.30
N LEU A 401 -3.66 -7.64 -7.10
CA LEU A 401 -3.48 -8.70 -6.11
C LEU A 401 -3.12 -10.07 -6.69
N ARG A 402 -3.15 -10.22 -8.02
CA ARG A 402 -2.99 -11.51 -8.68
C ARG A 402 -1.70 -12.24 -8.28
N GLU A 403 -0.59 -11.52 -8.19
CA GLU A 403 0.71 -12.07 -7.78
C GLU A 403 0.78 -12.48 -6.30
N SER A 404 -0.14 -11.99 -5.46
CA SER A 404 -0.14 -12.23 -4.01
C SER A 404 -1.13 -13.32 -3.58
N ALA A 405 -1.82 -13.97 -4.52
CA ALA A 405 -2.95 -14.86 -4.23
C ALA A 405 -2.63 -16.04 -3.27
N SER A 406 -1.38 -16.51 -3.26
CA SER A 406 -0.95 -17.67 -2.45
C SER A 406 -0.48 -17.34 -1.02
N ASN A 407 -0.16 -16.08 -0.70
CA ASN A 407 0.36 -15.69 0.63
C ASN A 407 -0.13 -14.29 1.07
N TRP A 408 -1.41 -14.01 0.82
CA TRP A 408 -1.95 -12.66 1.00
C TRP A 408 -2.26 -12.30 2.46
N TYR A 409 -1.53 -11.30 2.96
CA TYR A 409 -1.82 -10.58 4.20
C TYR A 409 -2.19 -9.14 3.86
N ALA A 410 -3.49 -8.86 3.71
CA ALA A 410 -3.92 -7.49 3.43
C ALA A 410 -4.16 -6.64 4.67
N GLY A 411 -3.75 -5.38 4.54
CA GLY A 411 -4.30 -4.27 5.30
C GLY A 411 -5.29 -3.49 4.43
N ALA A 412 -6.24 -2.82 5.08
CA ALA A 412 -7.06 -1.83 4.39
C ALA A 412 -7.37 -0.65 5.31
N ILE A 413 -7.54 0.52 4.70
CA ILE A 413 -7.99 1.74 5.35
C ILE A 413 -9.21 2.24 4.59
N ALA A 414 -10.29 2.53 5.32
CA ALA A 414 -11.51 3.06 4.75
C ALA A 414 -11.43 4.58 4.65
N VAL A 415 -11.95 5.11 3.54
CA VAL A 415 -12.35 6.51 3.37
C VAL A 415 -13.87 6.54 3.09
N ALA A 416 -14.48 7.72 2.98
CA ALA A 416 -15.93 7.82 2.82
C ALA A 416 -16.39 7.18 1.50
N SER A 417 -15.64 7.40 0.42
CA SER A 417 -15.95 6.92 -0.94
C SER A 417 -15.42 5.51 -1.27
N GLY A 418 -14.60 4.90 -0.42
CA GLY A 418 -14.01 3.59 -0.73
C GLY A 418 -12.95 3.09 0.25
N PHE A 419 -12.01 2.31 -0.26
CA PHE A 419 -11.03 1.56 0.51
C PHE A 419 -9.66 1.59 -0.17
N TYR A 420 -8.63 2.02 0.56
CA TYR A 420 -7.25 1.77 0.20
C TYR A 420 -6.86 0.38 0.72
N ILE A 421 -6.35 -0.48 -0.16
CA ILE A 421 -6.01 -1.88 0.14
C ILE A 421 -4.54 -2.10 -0.17
N SER A 422 -3.78 -2.61 0.80
CA SER A 422 -2.37 -2.99 0.62
C SER A 422 -2.22 -4.50 0.76
N ALA A 423 -1.56 -5.13 -0.22
CA ALA A 423 -1.34 -6.57 -0.25
C ALA A 423 -0.12 -7.03 0.57
N ASN A 424 0.82 -6.10 0.78
CA ASN A 424 2.09 -6.28 1.48
C ASN A 424 2.61 -4.87 1.82
N GLY A 425 3.15 -4.63 3.02
CA GLY A 425 3.71 -3.33 3.41
C GLY A 425 4.82 -2.81 2.48
N ALA A 426 5.49 -3.72 1.75
CA ALA A 426 6.56 -3.37 0.83
C ALA A 426 6.11 -2.96 -0.59
N LYS A 427 4.82 -3.11 -0.95
CA LYS A 427 4.29 -2.72 -2.27
C LYS A 427 3.22 -1.63 -2.11
N PRO A 428 3.16 -0.63 -3.01
CA PRO A 428 2.03 0.30 -3.06
C PRO A 428 0.71 -0.46 -3.19
N GLY A 429 -0.34 0.05 -2.55
CA GLY A 429 -1.67 -0.53 -2.58
C GLY A 429 -2.47 -0.11 -3.81
N PHE A 430 -3.79 -0.25 -3.74
CA PHE A 430 -4.74 0.24 -4.72
C PHE A 430 -5.99 0.78 -4.02
N TYR A 431 -6.75 1.61 -4.72
CA TYR A 431 -7.99 2.20 -4.24
C TYR A 431 -9.21 1.59 -4.94
N LEU A 432 -10.11 1.06 -4.14
CA LEU A 432 -11.38 0.45 -4.55
C LEU A 432 -12.54 1.34 -4.09
N ASP A 433 -13.46 1.70 -4.98
CA ASP A 433 -14.66 2.46 -4.60
C ASP A 433 -15.69 1.60 -3.82
N ASN A 434 -16.74 2.23 -3.31
CA ASN A 434 -17.83 1.56 -2.60
C ASN A 434 -18.67 0.57 -3.45
N ASN A 435 -18.45 0.51 -4.76
CA ASN A 435 -19.09 -0.44 -5.70
C ASN A 435 -18.16 -1.58 -6.11
N GLY A 436 -16.90 -1.56 -5.65
CA GLY A 436 -15.89 -2.55 -6.02
C GLY A 436 -15.20 -2.27 -7.36
N GLY A 437 -15.29 -1.05 -7.87
CA GLY A 437 -14.51 -0.56 -8.99
C GLY A 437 -13.07 -0.25 -8.56
N LEU A 438 -12.08 -0.79 -9.29
CA LEU A 438 -10.69 -0.37 -9.13
C LEU A 438 -10.54 1.03 -9.72
N VAL A 439 -10.34 2.03 -8.87
CA VAL A 439 -10.24 3.43 -9.28
C VAL A 439 -8.78 3.82 -9.56
N HIS A 440 -7.84 3.34 -8.76
CA HIS A 440 -6.44 3.68 -8.91
C HIS A 440 -5.53 2.56 -8.38
N ASP A 441 -4.43 2.28 -9.09
CA ASP A 441 -3.40 1.31 -8.71
C ASP A 441 -2.05 2.02 -8.55
N PHE A 442 -1.59 2.15 -7.29
CA PHE A 442 -0.37 2.88 -6.97
C PHE A 442 0.90 2.12 -7.35
N ALA A 443 0.81 0.83 -7.70
CA ALA A 443 1.94 0.03 -8.14
C ALA A 443 2.17 0.12 -9.67
N ALA A 444 1.13 0.43 -10.45
CA ALA A 444 1.18 0.48 -11.90
C ALA A 444 1.94 1.69 -12.46
N GLY A 445 2.38 2.63 -11.60
CA GLY A 445 3.12 3.84 -11.99
C GLY A 445 2.33 4.76 -12.93
N LYS A 446 1.01 4.56 -13.06
CA LYS A 446 0.14 5.41 -13.86
C LYS A 446 -0.84 6.15 -12.95
N PRO A 447 -0.97 7.49 -13.11
CA PRO A 447 -2.03 8.27 -12.48
C PRO A 447 -3.43 7.70 -12.77
#